data_AF-A0A2J0KXM9-F1
#
_entry.id   AF-A0A2J0KXM9-F1
#
_cell.length_a   1.000
_cell.length_b   1.000
_cell.length_c   1.000
_cell.angle_alpha   90.00
_cell.angle_beta   90.00
_cell.angle_gamma   90.00
#
_symmetry.space_group_name_H-M   'P 1'
#
loop_
_entity.id
_entity.type
_entity.pdbx_description
1 polymer ?
#
loop_
_entity_poly.entity_id
_entity_poly.type
_entity_poly.pdbx_seq_one_letter_code
_entity_poly.pdbx_strand_id
1 'polypeptide(L)'
;MVISTILEGSIKMIRYAFLIFLVYISVVVPLSGAEEYVLKKGDIVQISAWGEPDLNQTVVIDEQGNISYPLIGTVKAESLILQQLDDKITELLAADYLVNPDITVLIPKQQFFIAGEIKQPGAHPLAGKIGPLQAVTMAGGFTDFASSSIRIIRQIGGREKEIKVNVNSTTDEEGKIKEEYTIRPDDMIIVPRSFF
;
A
#
# COMPACT_ATOMS: atom_id res chain seq x y z
N MET A 1 -59.99 -25.73 29.66
CA MET A 1 -59.95 -24.24 29.76
C MET A 1 -58.63 -23.71 30.34
N VAL A 2 -57.86 -24.47 31.13
CA VAL A 2 -56.59 -24.00 31.74
C VAL A 2 -55.38 -24.06 30.78
N ILE A 3 -55.37 -24.98 29.80
CA ILE A 3 -54.22 -25.20 28.90
C ILE A 3 -54.07 -24.08 27.85
N SER A 4 -55.17 -23.50 27.36
CA SER A 4 -55.13 -22.43 26.35
C SER A 4 -54.53 -21.12 26.89
N THR A 5 -54.79 -20.79 28.15
CA THR A 5 -54.27 -19.57 28.80
C THR A 5 -52.74 -19.65 29.05
N ILE A 6 -52.21 -20.84 29.31
CA ILE A 6 -50.76 -21.06 29.50
C ILE A 6 -50.01 -20.96 28.16
N LEU A 7 -50.62 -21.41 27.06
CA LEU A 7 -50.00 -21.38 25.73
C LEU A 7 -49.85 -19.95 25.17
N GLU A 8 -50.84 -19.08 25.41
CA GLU A 8 -50.79 -17.67 24.97
C GLU A 8 -49.72 -16.83 25.68
N GLY A 9 -49.47 -17.11 26.97
CA GLY A 9 -48.42 -16.45 27.75
C GLY A 9 -47.02 -16.76 27.23
N SER A 10 -46.76 -18.02 26.86
CA SER A 10 -45.48 -18.47 26.31
C SER A 10 -45.17 -17.85 24.95
N ILE A 11 -46.18 -17.70 24.08
CA ILE A 11 -46.03 -17.07 22.75
C ILE A 11 -45.72 -15.57 22.88
N LYS A 12 -46.34 -14.87 23.85
CA LYS A 12 -46.02 -13.46 24.13
C LYS A 12 -44.60 -13.30 24.68
N MET A 13 -44.15 -14.17 25.59
CA MET A 13 -42.78 -14.16 26.09
C MET A 13 -41.75 -14.44 24.98
N ILE A 14 -42.02 -15.37 24.06
CA ILE A 14 -41.15 -15.65 22.92
C ILE A 14 -41.06 -14.44 21.98
N ARG A 15 -42.17 -13.71 21.75
CA ARG A 15 -42.15 -12.47 20.96
C ARG A 15 -41.37 -11.35 21.64
N TYR A 16 -41.46 -11.20 22.95
CA TYR A 16 -40.67 -10.22 23.70
C TYR A 16 -39.18 -10.58 23.76
N ALA A 17 -38.85 -11.86 23.98
CA ALA A 17 -37.47 -12.34 23.93
C ALA A 17 -36.86 -12.16 22.53
N PHE A 18 -37.65 -12.40 21.48
CA PHE A 18 -37.24 -12.17 20.09
C PHE A 18 -37.05 -10.67 19.79
N LEU A 19 -37.94 -9.80 20.26
CA LEU A 19 -37.78 -8.34 20.13
C LEU A 19 -36.55 -7.81 20.88
N ILE A 20 -36.29 -8.29 22.09
CA ILE A 20 -35.10 -7.90 22.87
C ILE A 20 -33.83 -8.43 22.19
N PHE A 21 -33.85 -9.65 21.67
CA PHE A 21 -32.73 -10.24 20.90
C PHE A 21 -32.45 -9.47 19.59
N LEU A 22 -33.49 -9.03 18.89
CA LEU A 22 -33.39 -8.26 17.64
C LEU A 22 -32.87 -6.83 17.90
N VAL A 23 -33.25 -6.22 19.04
CA VAL A 23 -32.66 -4.95 19.49
C VAL A 23 -31.20 -5.13 19.92
N TYR A 24 -30.85 -6.26 20.53
CA TYR A 24 -29.47 -6.54 20.96
C TYR A 24 -28.52 -6.74 19.77
N ILE A 25 -28.98 -7.39 18.70
CA ILE A 25 -28.19 -7.59 17.46
C ILE A 25 -27.86 -6.26 16.76
N SER A 26 -28.75 -5.26 16.82
CA SER A 26 -28.50 -3.95 16.19
C SER A 26 -27.44 -3.09 16.92
N VAL A 27 -27.16 -3.37 18.19
CA VAL A 27 -26.23 -2.56 19.01
C VAL A 27 -24.78 -3.05 18.90
N VAL A 28 -24.53 -4.28 18.44
CA VAL A 28 -23.20 -4.91 18.45
C VAL A 28 -22.84 -5.48 17.08
N VAL A 29 -23.07 -4.71 16.01
CA VAL A 29 -22.27 -4.87 14.80
C VAL A 29 -21.12 -3.88 14.93
N PRO A 30 -19.92 -4.28 15.38
CA PRO A 30 -18.75 -3.44 15.15
C PRO A 30 -18.68 -3.26 13.64
N LEU A 31 -18.90 -2.03 13.16
CA LEU A 31 -18.48 -1.67 11.82
C LEU A 31 -17.01 -2.05 11.78
N SER A 32 -16.67 -3.07 11.01
CA SER A 32 -15.30 -3.38 10.66
C SER A 32 -14.79 -2.20 9.83
N GLY A 33 -14.40 -1.13 10.52
CA GLY A 33 -13.66 -0.04 9.91
C GLY A 33 -12.36 -0.66 9.42
N ALA A 34 -12.16 -0.67 8.10
CA ALA A 34 -10.80 -0.69 7.59
C ALA A 34 -10.06 0.40 8.38
N GLU A 35 -9.00 0.04 9.10
CA GLU A 35 -8.18 1.07 9.76
C GLU A 35 -7.77 2.06 8.66
N GLU A 36 -8.36 3.26 8.70
CA GLU A 36 -8.04 4.29 7.74
C GLU A 36 -6.58 4.63 7.95
N TYR A 37 -5.79 4.39 6.91
CA TYR A 37 -4.36 4.61 6.97
C TYR A 37 -4.10 6.10 7.21
N VAL A 38 -3.52 6.40 8.38
CA VAL A 38 -3.09 7.75 8.74
C VAL A 38 -1.71 8.01 8.15
N LEU A 39 -1.60 9.08 7.38
CA LEU A 39 -0.38 9.51 6.71
C LEU A 39 0.72 9.85 7.72
N LYS A 40 1.93 9.38 7.39
CA LYS A 40 3.14 9.51 8.19
C LYS A 40 4.26 10.14 7.37
N LYS A 41 5.26 10.64 8.09
CA LYS A 41 6.50 11.14 7.48
C LYS A 41 7.16 10.03 6.65
N GLY A 42 7.65 10.40 5.47
CA GLY A 42 8.27 9.47 4.53
C GLY A 42 7.30 8.72 3.62
N ASP A 43 5.98 8.84 3.82
CA ASP A 43 5.02 8.26 2.90
C ASP A 43 5.10 8.94 1.53
N ILE A 44 4.93 8.15 0.48
CA ILE A 44 4.79 8.63 -0.89
C ILE A 44 3.31 8.71 -1.20
N VAL A 45 2.88 9.85 -1.72
CA VAL A 45 1.49 10.13 -2.06
C VAL A 45 1.43 10.56 -3.51
N GLN A 46 0.54 9.93 -4.27
CA GLN A 46 0.18 10.33 -5.62
C GLN A 46 -1.10 11.16 -5.55
N ILE A 47 -1.04 12.35 -6.15
CA ILE A 47 -2.13 13.32 -6.20
C ILE A 47 -2.47 13.50 -7.67
N SER A 48 -3.73 13.32 -8.01
CA SER A 48 -4.24 13.53 -9.37
C SER A 48 -5.34 14.58 -9.36
N ALA A 49 -5.28 15.54 -10.27
CA ALA A 49 -6.32 16.54 -10.47
C ALA A 49 -7.02 16.25 -11.81
N TRP A 50 -8.31 15.92 -11.76
CA TRP A 50 -9.06 15.60 -12.97
C TRP A 50 -9.15 16.81 -13.90
N GLY A 51 -8.84 16.60 -15.17
CA GLY A 51 -8.80 17.67 -16.18
C GLY A 51 -7.52 18.52 -16.16
N GLU A 52 -6.67 18.39 -15.14
CA GLU A 52 -5.48 19.23 -14.94
C GLU A 52 -4.19 18.38 -14.81
N PRO A 53 -3.70 17.78 -15.92
CA PRO A 53 -2.56 16.86 -15.88
C PRO A 53 -1.26 17.51 -15.38
N ASP A 54 -1.11 18.82 -15.54
CA ASP A 54 0.05 19.57 -15.05
C ASP A 54 0.12 19.62 -13.51
N LEU A 55 -1.00 19.36 -12.83
CA LEU A 55 -1.09 19.27 -11.36
C LEU A 55 -0.95 17.84 -10.84
N ASN A 56 -0.85 16.83 -11.71
CA ASN A 56 -0.62 15.45 -11.26
C ASN A 56 0.80 15.30 -10.71
N GLN A 57 0.93 14.97 -9.43
CA GLN A 57 2.21 14.90 -8.74
C GLN A 57 2.34 13.63 -7.90
N THR A 58 3.57 13.12 -7.81
CA THR A 58 3.96 12.11 -6.82
C THR A 58 4.93 12.76 -5.85
N VAL A 59 4.51 12.94 -4.61
CA VAL A 59 5.22 13.70 -3.58
C VAL A 59 5.54 12.83 -2.36
N VAL A 60 6.56 13.21 -1.61
CA VAL A 60 6.95 12.55 -0.36
C VAL A 60 6.59 13.47 0.80
N ILE A 61 6.04 12.92 1.87
CA ILE A 61 5.80 13.66 3.12
C ILE A 61 7.14 13.91 3.81
N ASP A 62 7.51 15.18 3.97
CA ASP A 62 8.78 15.61 4.53
C ASP A 62 8.90 15.33 6.06
N GLU A 63 10.07 15.61 6.61
CA GLU A 63 10.37 15.44 8.05
C GLU A 63 9.54 16.37 8.95
N GLN A 64 8.98 17.45 8.39
CA GLN A 64 8.06 18.37 9.06
C GLN A 64 6.59 17.91 8.93
N GLY A 65 6.33 16.82 8.20
CA GLY A 65 5.00 16.25 7.97
C GLY A 65 4.19 16.98 6.90
N ASN A 66 4.84 17.67 5.96
CA ASN A 66 4.19 18.40 4.88
C ASN A 66 4.49 17.79 3.50
N ILE A 67 3.68 18.17 2.52
CA ILE A 67 3.95 17.98 1.09
C ILE A 67 4.14 19.33 0.42
N SER A 68 4.87 19.36 -0.69
CA SER A 68 4.95 20.53 -1.58
C SER A 68 4.10 20.26 -2.82
N TYR A 69 3.15 21.14 -3.13
CA TYR A 69 2.23 20.98 -4.24
C TYR A 69 2.15 22.28 -5.07
N PRO A 70 2.05 22.22 -6.41
CA PRO A 70 1.95 23.40 -7.26
C PRO A 70 0.80 24.32 -6.86
N LEU A 71 0.97 25.63 -7.07
CA LEU A 71 0.01 26.71 -6.79
C LEU A 71 -0.23 27.00 -5.30
N ILE A 72 -0.40 25.97 -4.48
CA ILE A 72 -0.74 26.11 -3.04
C ILE A 72 0.46 25.95 -2.11
N GLY A 73 1.62 25.56 -2.65
CA GLY A 73 2.87 25.46 -1.90
C GLY A 73 2.85 24.32 -0.88
N THR A 74 3.22 24.62 0.37
CA THR A 74 3.38 23.61 1.43
C THR A 74 2.05 23.30 2.11
N VAL A 75 1.67 22.02 2.13
CA VAL A 75 0.43 21.55 2.77
C VAL A 75 0.75 20.51 3.85
N LYS A 76 0.27 20.73 5.09
CA LYS A 76 0.41 19.74 6.18
C LYS A 76 -0.40 18.49 5.85
N ALA A 77 0.26 17.33 5.80
CA ALA A 77 -0.28 16.03 5.42
C ALA A 77 -0.21 14.98 6.54
N GLU A 78 0.79 15.07 7.41
CA GLU A 78 0.93 14.18 8.57
C GLU A 78 -0.32 14.21 9.46
N SER A 79 -0.68 13.04 9.98
CA SER A 79 -1.87 12.82 10.83
C SER A 79 -3.21 12.97 10.12
N LEU A 80 -3.22 13.20 8.80
CA LEU A 80 -4.43 13.15 7.98
C LEU A 80 -4.62 11.74 7.42
N ILE A 81 -5.87 11.35 7.19
CA ILE A 81 -6.19 10.25 6.29
C ILE A 81 -6.18 10.76 4.84
N LEU A 82 -6.15 9.85 3.85
CA LEU A 82 -6.12 10.22 2.43
C LEU A 82 -7.25 11.18 2.03
N GLN A 83 -8.48 10.90 2.47
CA GLN A 83 -9.64 11.76 2.20
C GLN A 83 -9.49 13.17 2.76
N GLN A 84 -8.92 13.32 3.95
CA GLN A 84 -8.73 14.64 4.56
C GLN A 84 -7.66 15.46 3.83
N LEU A 85 -6.62 14.81 3.32
CA LEU A 85 -5.62 15.48 2.50
C LEU A 85 -6.23 15.90 1.14
N ASP A 86 -7.05 15.04 0.56
CA ASP A 86 -7.81 15.30 -0.67
C ASP A 86 -8.71 16.53 -0.53
N ASP A 87 -9.59 16.54 0.49
CA ASP A 87 -10.49 17.65 0.79
C ASP A 87 -9.73 18.97 1.00
N LYS A 88 -8.60 18.90 1.70
CA LYS A 88 -7.77 20.07 2.01
C LYS A 88 -7.09 20.65 0.77
N ILE A 89 -6.56 19.81 -0.12
CA ILE A 89 -5.97 20.28 -1.38
C ILE A 89 -7.06 20.90 -2.26
N THR A 90 -8.23 20.26 -2.31
CA THR A 90 -9.40 20.74 -3.03
C THR A 90 -9.81 22.14 -2.56
N GLU A 91 -9.93 22.36 -1.24
CA GLU A 91 -10.27 23.67 -0.66
C GLU A 91 -9.24 24.75 -1.03
N LEU A 92 -7.94 24.44 -0.90
CA LEU A 92 -6.87 25.39 -1.18
C LEU A 92 -6.79 25.77 -2.67
N LEU A 93 -7.05 24.83 -3.58
CA LEU A 93 -7.10 25.10 -5.02
C LEU A 93 -8.36 25.87 -5.40
N ALA A 94 -9.50 25.55 -4.80
CA ALA A 94 -10.78 26.20 -5.08
C ALA A 94 -10.82 27.67 -4.64
N ALA A 95 -9.98 28.06 -3.69
CA ALA A 95 -9.93 29.42 -3.16
C ALA A 95 -9.53 30.45 -4.22
N ASP A 96 -8.41 30.22 -4.93
CA ASP A 96 -7.80 31.23 -5.79
C ASP A 96 -7.34 30.71 -7.16
N TYR A 97 -7.40 29.39 -7.42
CA TYR A 97 -6.72 28.78 -8.56
C TYR A 97 -7.64 28.04 -9.54
N LEU A 98 -8.61 27.27 -9.05
CA LEU A 98 -9.45 26.39 -9.88
C LEU A 98 -10.94 26.53 -9.53
N VAL A 99 -11.81 26.29 -10.51
CA VAL A 99 -13.26 26.22 -10.29
C VAL A 99 -13.67 24.75 -10.18
N ASN A 100 -14.17 24.35 -9.00
CA ASN A 100 -14.56 22.98 -8.68
C ASN A 100 -13.46 21.93 -9.00
N PRO A 101 -12.28 22.03 -8.38
CA PRO A 101 -11.24 21.02 -8.55
C PRO A 101 -11.75 19.65 -8.07
N ASP A 102 -11.42 18.60 -8.82
CA ASP A 102 -11.69 17.20 -8.46
C ASP A 102 -10.34 16.52 -8.27
N ILE A 103 -9.98 16.34 -7.00
CA ILE A 103 -8.68 15.81 -6.59
C ILE A 103 -8.85 14.35 -6.16
N THR A 104 -7.80 13.56 -6.33
CA THR A 104 -7.73 12.21 -5.80
C THR A 104 -6.35 11.99 -5.23
N VAL A 105 -6.31 11.56 -3.98
CA VAL A 105 -5.09 11.29 -3.23
C VAL A 105 -4.99 9.80 -2.90
N LEU A 106 -3.89 9.17 -3.28
CA LEU A 106 -3.66 7.74 -3.03
C LEU A 106 -2.20 7.45 -2.69
N ILE A 107 -1.96 6.33 -2.02
CA ILE A 107 -0.61 5.79 -1.82
C ILE A 107 -0.32 4.84 -2.98
N PRO A 108 0.67 5.14 -3.85
CA PRO A 108 0.99 4.26 -4.95
C PRO A 108 1.48 2.92 -4.41
N LYS A 109 0.94 1.83 -4.96
CA LYS A 109 1.44 0.48 -4.67
C LYS A 109 2.80 0.32 -5.32
N GLN A 110 3.85 0.38 -4.51
CA GLN A 110 5.19 0.05 -4.97
C GLN A 110 5.32 -1.48 -5.03
N GLN A 111 5.84 -2.00 -6.13
CA GLN A 111 6.05 -3.42 -6.33
C GLN A 111 7.32 -3.66 -7.13
N PHE A 112 7.86 -4.88 -7.02
CA PHE A 112 8.91 -5.39 -7.89
C PHE A 112 8.45 -6.71 -8.51
N PHE A 113 9.07 -7.12 -9.61
CA PHE A 113 8.77 -8.36 -10.28
C PHE A 113 9.93 -9.34 -10.10
N ILE A 114 9.63 -10.61 -9.87
CA ILE A 114 10.64 -11.66 -9.81
C ILE A 114 10.21 -12.88 -10.61
N ALA A 115 11.13 -13.43 -11.39
CA ALA A 115 10.87 -14.56 -12.28
C ALA A 115 12.08 -15.50 -12.39
N GLY A 116 11.85 -16.68 -12.97
CA GLY A 116 12.86 -17.72 -13.16
C GLY A 116 12.81 -18.78 -12.06
N GLU A 117 13.98 -19.22 -11.59
CA GLU A 117 14.14 -20.29 -10.59
C GLU A 117 13.82 -19.80 -9.16
N ILE A 118 12.57 -19.43 -8.94
CA ILE A 118 12.01 -18.95 -7.68
C ILE A 118 10.69 -19.67 -7.38
N LYS A 119 10.33 -19.87 -6.10
CA LYS A 119 9.11 -20.61 -5.76
C LYS A 119 7.82 -19.87 -6.08
N GLN A 120 7.79 -18.54 -5.90
CA GLN A 120 6.62 -17.70 -6.17
C GLN A 120 6.96 -16.57 -7.14
N PRO A 121 7.04 -16.84 -8.46
CA PRO A 121 7.26 -15.81 -9.45
C PRO A 121 6.04 -14.88 -9.56
N GLY A 122 6.28 -13.63 -9.91
CA GLY A 122 5.23 -12.62 -10.10
C GLY A 122 5.58 -11.27 -9.48
N ALA A 123 4.55 -10.44 -9.30
CA ALA A 123 4.64 -9.16 -8.64
C ALA A 123 4.60 -9.33 -7.12
N HIS A 124 5.49 -8.62 -6.43
CA HIS A 124 5.57 -8.60 -4.97
C HIS A 124 5.56 -7.16 -4.48
N PRO A 125 4.85 -6.86 -3.37
CA PRO A 125 4.84 -5.51 -2.82
C PRO A 125 6.25 -5.11 -2.36
N LEU A 126 6.62 -3.87 -2.63
CA LEU A 126 7.87 -3.27 -2.19
C LEU A 126 7.59 -2.36 -1.00
N ALA A 127 7.99 -2.81 0.19
CA ALA A 127 7.86 -2.05 1.43
C ALA A 127 9.24 -1.70 1.97
N GLY A 128 9.58 -0.41 1.97
CA GLY A 128 10.88 0.08 2.45
C GLY A 128 12.06 -0.29 1.56
N LYS A 129 13.27 -0.11 2.10
CA LYS A 129 14.52 -0.45 1.40
C LYS A 129 14.82 -1.94 1.57
N ILE A 130 14.74 -2.71 0.48
CA ILE A 130 15.11 -4.12 0.48
C ILE A 130 16.23 -4.44 -0.50
N GLY A 131 16.97 -5.50 -0.20
CA GLY A 131 18.01 -6.06 -1.06
C GLY A 131 17.55 -7.33 -1.79
N PRO A 132 18.41 -7.88 -2.67
CA PRO A 132 18.10 -9.07 -3.47
C PRO A 132 17.73 -10.31 -2.66
N LEU A 133 18.43 -10.57 -1.56
CA LEU A 133 18.16 -11.74 -0.71
C LEU A 133 16.77 -11.64 -0.06
N GLN A 134 16.38 -10.45 0.39
CA GLN A 134 15.05 -10.21 0.95
C GLN A 134 13.97 -10.37 -0.11
N ALA A 135 14.16 -9.83 -1.32
CA ALA A 135 13.23 -10.03 -2.43
C ALA A 135 13.02 -11.50 -2.78
N VAL A 136 14.09 -12.30 -2.83
CA VAL A 136 14.04 -13.76 -3.01
C VAL A 136 13.29 -14.43 -1.86
N THR A 137 13.51 -13.99 -0.62
CA THR A 137 12.86 -14.55 0.57
C THR A 137 11.35 -14.28 0.57
N MET A 138 10.95 -13.07 0.18
CA MET A 138 9.54 -12.69 -0.01
C MET A 138 8.85 -13.55 -1.08
N ALA A 139 9.60 -13.95 -2.10
CA ALA A 139 9.14 -14.85 -3.16
C ALA A 139 9.20 -16.35 -2.82
N GLY A 140 9.32 -16.69 -1.53
CA GLY A 140 9.33 -18.08 -1.04
C GLY A 140 10.70 -18.78 -1.14
N GLY A 141 11.75 -18.05 -1.52
CA GLY A 141 13.09 -18.57 -1.71
C GLY A 141 13.33 -19.17 -3.09
N PHE A 142 14.58 -19.55 -3.32
CA PHE A 142 15.03 -20.21 -4.55
C PHE A 142 14.39 -21.60 -4.74
N THR A 143 14.30 -22.04 -6.00
CA THR A 143 14.13 -23.46 -6.32
C THR A 143 15.47 -24.20 -6.16
N ASP A 144 15.43 -25.53 -6.16
CA ASP A 144 16.63 -26.37 -6.03
C ASP A 144 17.62 -26.21 -7.21
N PHE A 145 17.16 -25.64 -8.32
CA PHE A 145 17.96 -25.44 -9.53
C PHE A 145 18.41 -24.00 -9.73
N ALA A 146 18.20 -23.11 -8.76
CA ALA A 146 18.53 -21.69 -8.91
C ALA A 146 20.04 -21.41 -8.87
N SER A 147 20.46 -20.39 -9.61
CA SER A 147 21.79 -19.78 -9.44
C SER A 147 21.77 -18.72 -8.34
N SER A 148 22.86 -18.62 -7.57
CA SER A 148 23.07 -17.49 -6.64
C SER A 148 23.39 -16.16 -7.35
N SER A 149 23.62 -16.19 -8.67
CA SER A 149 23.82 -14.98 -9.50
C SER A 149 22.51 -14.60 -10.18
N ILE A 150 21.91 -13.50 -9.73
CA ILE A 150 20.67 -12.97 -10.29
C ILE A 150 20.95 -11.77 -11.19
N ARG A 151 19.92 -11.37 -11.95
CA ARG A 151 19.94 -10.14 -12.75
C ARG A 151 18.81 -9.23 -12.29
N ILE A 152 19.11 -7.96 -12.07
CA ILE A 152 18.12 -6.90 -11.86
C ILE A 152 18.07 -6.09 -13.14
N ILE A 153 16.91 -6.06 -13.79
CA ILE A 153 16.62 -5.21 -14.94
C ILE A 153 15.88 -3.99 -14.41
N ARG A 154 16.46 -2.82 -14.64
CA ARG A 154 15.94 -1.53 -14.17
C ARG A 154 15.80 -0.55 -15.32
N GLN A 155 14.65 0.13 -15.39
CA GLN A 155 14.45 1.24 -16.33
C GLN A 155 15.04 2.53 -15.74
N ILE A 156 16.01 3.13 -16.43
CA ILE A 156 16.59 4.43 -16.05
C ILE A 156 16.57 5.35 -17.28
N GLY A 157 15.73 6.40 -17.24
CA GLY A 157 15.62 7.36 -18.33
C GLY A 157 15.16 6.73 -19.65
N GLY A 158 14.25 5.75 -19.58
CA GLY A 158 13.73 5.02 -20.75
C GLY A 158 14.71 3.98 -21.34
N ARG A 159 15.80 3.67 -20.65
CA ARG A 159 16.75 2.62 -21.03
C ARG A 159 16.80 1.52 -19.99
N GLU A 160 16.88 0.28 -20.44
CA GLU A 160 17.14 -0.86 -19.59
C GLU A 160 18.60 -0.91 -19.17
N LYS A 161 18.81 -1.02 -17.86
CA LYS A 161 20.11 -1.33 -17.25
C LYS A 161 20.01 -2.69 -16.59
N GLU A 162 20.84 -3.62 -17.03
CA GLU A 162 21.04 -4.91 -16.36
C GLU A 162 22.14 -4.79 -15.30
N ILE A 163 21.82 -5.17 -14.07
CA ILE A 163 22.75 -5.25 -12.94
C ILE A 163 22.87 -6.72 -12.54
N LYS A 164 24.07 -7.28 -12.69
CA LYS A 164 24.36 -8.66 -12.27
C LYS A 164 24.75 -8.65 -10.81
N VAL A 165 24.08 -9.47 -10.01
CA VAL A 165 24.26 -9.48 -8.56
C VAL A 165 24.45 -10.90 -8.06
N ASN A 166 25.52 -11.13 -7.31
CA ASN A 166 25.61 -12.33 -6.49
C ASN A 166 24.89 -12.06 -5.17
N VAL A 167 23.83 -12.83 -4.90
CA VAL A 167 22.96 -12.61 -3.73
C VAL A 167 23.70 -12.77 -2.41
N ASN A 168 24.82 -13.51 -2.40
CA ASN A 168 25.68 -13.68 -1.22
C ASN A 168 26.66 -12.51 -1.00
N SER A 169 26.67 -11.50 -1.88
CA SER A 169 27.64 -10.39 -1.84
C SER A 169 26.99 -9.02 -2.03
N THR A 170 25.77 -8.86 -1.52
CA THR A 170 24.97 -7.63 -1.66
C THR A 170 25.25 -6.58 -0.59
N THR A 171 26.06 -6.94 0.39
CA THR A 171 26.24 -6.20 1.62
C THR A 171 27.65 -5.61 1.69
N ASP A 172 27.81 -4.45 2.32
CA ASP A 172 29.11 -3.83 2.59
C ASP A 172 29.80 -4.42 3.84
N GLU A 173 30.97 -3.89 4.19
CA GLU A 173 31.77 -4.32 5.35
C GLU A 173 31.04 -4.08 6.69
N GLU A 174 30.02 -3.21 6.70
CA GLU A 174 29.22 -2.85 7.88
C GLU A 174 27.93 -3.67 8.00
N GLY A 175 27.66 -4.57 7.06
CA GLY A 175 26.43 -5.35 7.07
C GLY A 175 25.22 -4.63 6.42
N LYS A 176 25.41 -3.47 5.78
CA LYS A 176 24.35 -2.73 5.08
C LYS A 176 24.27 -3.11 3.60
N ILE A 177 23.06 -3.07 3.05
CA ILE A 177 22.82 -3.33 1.63
C ILE A 177 23.51 -2.22 0.82
N LYS A 178 24.35 -2.60 -0.14
CA LYS A 178 24.96 -1.63 -1.05
C LYS A 178 23.86 -0.95 -1.87
N GLU A 179 23.87 0.37 -1.90
CA GLU A 179 22.79 1.15 -2.52
C GLU A 179 22.57 0.85 -4.02
N GLU A 180 23.58 0.33 -4.73
CA GLU A 180 23.39 -0.09 -6.13
C GLU A 180 22.45 -1.30 -6.26
N TYR A 181 22.43 -2.18 -5.24
CA TYR A 181 21.65 -3.41 -5.21
C TYR A 181 20.31 -3.26 -4.51
N THR A 182 20.02 -2.10 -3.90
CA THR A 182 18.69 -1.81 -3.35
C THR A 182 17.64 -1.94 -4.46
N ILE A 183 16.60 -2.75 -4.22
CA ILE A 183 15.49 -2.95 -5.15
C ILE A 183 14.63 -1.69 -5.19
N ARG A 184 14.24 -1.30 -6.40
CA ARG A 184 13.42 -0.12 -6.67
C ARG A 184 12.05 -0.54 -7.20
N PRO A 185 11.04 0.35 -7.12
CA PRO A 185 9.77 0.12 -7.80
C PRO A 185 10.00 -0.24 -9.26
N ASP A 186 9.22 -1.21 -9.73
CA ASP A 186 9.20 -1.71 -11.11
C ASP A 186 10.50 -2.41 -11.59
N ASP A 187 11.45 -2.69 -10.68
CA ASP A 187 12.57 -3.58 -11.01
C ASP A 187 12.07 -4.98 -11.39
N MET A 188 12.68 -5.57 -12.42
CA MET A 188 12.48 -6.97 -12.79
C MET A 188 13.70 -7.81 -12.42
N ILE A 189 13.51 -8.72 -11.47
CA ILE A 189 14.52 -9.63 -10.98
C ILE A 189 14.39 -10.97 -11.72
N ILE A 190 15.47 -11.41 -12.36
CA ILE A 190 15.54 -12.69 -13.05
C ILE A 190 16.53 -13.59 -12.32
N VAL A 191 16.03 -14.72 -11.83
CA VAL A 191 16.82 -15.79 -11.23
C VAL A 191 17.06 -16.87 -12.29
N PRO A 192 18.28 -16.97 -12.86
CA PRO A 192 18.57 -18.00 -13.84
C PRO A 192 18.75 -19.36 -13.18
N ARG A 193 18.65 -20.40 -14.00
CA ARG A 193 18.99 -21.77 -13.61
C ARG A 193 20.51 -21.94 -13.46
N SER A 194 20.92 -22.70 -12.45
CA SER A 194 22.29 -23.20 -12.32
C SER A 194 22.55 -24.26 -13.39
N PHE A 195 23.68 -24.15 -14.08
CA PHE A 195 24.12 -25.11 -15.11
C PHE A 195 25.14 -26.13 -14.56
N PHE A 196 25.30 -26.23 -13.24
CA PHE A 196 26.29 -27.06 -12.56
C PHE A 196 25.66 -27.83 -11.42
#